data_AF-A0A7S0FG01-F1
#
_entry.id   AF-A0A7S0FG01-F1
#
_cell.length_a   1.000
_cell.length_b   1.000
_cell.length_c   1.000
_cell.angle_alpha   90.00
_cell.angle_beta   90.00
_cell.angle_gamma   90.00
#
_symmetry.space_group_name_H-M   'P 1'
#
loop_
_entity.id
_entity.type
_entity.pdbx_description
1 polymer ?
#
loop_
_entity_poly.entity_id
_entity_poly.type
_entity_poly.pdbx_seq_one_letter_code
_entity_poly.pdbx_strand_id
1 'polypeptide(L)'
;SRAKRRALPQLGTLGAGNHYAEIQVVDEIYDEFVAKKMGIDQRGQVCVMIHSGSRGLGHQVATDALVEMERAMTRDSIRTNDRQLACARITSTEGQDYLKGMSAAANYAWVNRSSMTFLTRQAFAKVFNQSPEDLDMHVIYDVSHNIAKVEEHFVDGRCLQCLVHRKGSTRAFPPHHPLIPVDYQLTGQPVIVGGTMGTCSYVLTGTDQGMRDTFGSTCHGAGRALSRNKSRNNLDYGDVLKRLEDMGISIRVASPKLIMEEAPESYKDVTQVVQTCHDAGISKKAVKLKPVAVVKG
;
A
#
# COMPACT_ATOMS: atom_id res chain seq x y z
N SER A 1 2.35 23.77 -13.17
CA SER A 1 1.27 22.81 -13.47
C SER A 1 0.25 22.78 -12.33
N ARG A 2 -1.01 22.41 -12.60
CA ARG A 2 -2.07 22.26 -11.59
C ARG A 2 -1.72 21.21 -10.53
N ALA A 3 -1.09 20.10 -10.94
CA ALA A 3 -0.64 19.04 -10.04
C ALA A 3 0.33 19.55 -8.95
N LYS A 4 1.35 20.34 -9.33
CA LYS A 4 2.32 20.91 -8.37
C LYS A 4 1.64 21.82 -7.34
N ARG A 5 0.72 22.69 -7.77
CA ARG A 5 -0.02 23.58 -6.84
C ARG A 5 -0.84 22.80 -5.80
N ARG A 6 -1.45 21.68 -6.20
CA ARG A 6 -2.18 20.80 -5.25
C ARG A 6 -1.25 20.06 -4.30
N ALA A 7 -0.03 19.75 -4.73
CA ALA A 7 0.93 18.94 -3.99
C ALA A 7 1.67 19.71 -2.90
N LEU A 8 2.09 20.94 -3.18
CA LEU A 8 2.96 21.72 -2.28
C LEU A 8 2.44 21.80 -0.83
N PRO A 9 1.15 22.09 -0.55
CA PRO A 9 0.67 22.19 0.82
C PRO A 9 0.40 20.83 1.50
N GLN A 10 0.62 19.70 0.82
CA GLN A 10 0.21 18.36 1.28
C GLN A 10 1.39 17.44 1.62
N LEU A 11 2.64 17.91 1.47
CA LEU A 11 3.81 17.10 1.77
C LEU A 11 3.92 16.82 3.27
N GLY A 12 4.26 15.58 3.65
CA GLY A 12 4.33 15.13 5.04
C GLY A 12 2.96 14.86 5.67
N THR A 13 1.91 14.62 4.88
CA THR A 13 0.55 14.38 5.37
C THR A 13 0.00 13.01 4.99
N LEU A 14 -0.84 12.44 5.87
CA LEU A 14 -1.62 11.23 5.60
C LEU A 14 -2.68 11.50 4.52
N GLY A 15 -3.55 12.45 4.86
CA GLY A 15 -4.80 12.80 4.21
C GLY A 15 -5.86 11.70 4.20
N ALA A 16 -6.86 11.87 3.34
CA ALA A 16 -8.14 11.18 3.48
C ALA A 16 -8.22 9.77 2.86
N GLY A 17 -9.34 9.09 3.14
CA GLY A 17 -9.69 7.76 2.62
C GLY A 17 -9.12 6.63 3.47
N ASN A 18 -8.64 5.59 2.81
CA ASN A 18 -8.02 4.43 3.46
C ASN A 18 -6.59 4.70 3.95
N HIS A 19 -6.13 5.95 3.96
CA HIS A 19 -4.83 6.32 4.51
C HIS A 19 -4.87 6.38 6.04
N TYR A 20 -3.75 6.01 6.66
CA TYR A 20 -3.59 5.97 8.11
C TYR A 20 -2.11 5.86 8.51
N ALA A 21 -1.82 6.19 9.76
CA ALA A 21 -0.66 5.68 10.47
C ALA A 21 -1.16 4.83 11.64
N GLU A 22 -0.68 3.60 11.76
CA GLU A 22 -1.13 2.65 12.77
C GLU A 22 0.03 2.20 13.63
N ILE A 23 -0.16 2.24 14.95
CA ILE A 23 0.67 1.54 15.92
C ILE A 23 0.04 0.16 16.09
N GLN A 24 0.83 -0.86 15.83
CA GLN A 24 0.40 -2.25 15.82
C GLN A 24 1.31 -3.08 16.71
N VAL A 25 0.83 -4.25 17.12
CA VAL A 25 1.64 -5.25 17.82
C VAL A 25 1.64 -6.55 17.03
N VAL A 26 2.79 -7.23 17.03
CA VAL A 26 2.95 -8.56 16.42
C VAL A 26 2.07 -9.56 17.17
N ASP A 27 1.07 -10.09 16.49
CA ASP A 27 0.08 -11.01 17.07
C ASP A 27 0.49 -12.47 16.88
N GLU A 28 0.96 -12.81 15.67
CA GLU A 28 1.43 -14.14 15.28
C GLU A 28 2.66 -14.02 14.38
N ILE A 29 3.60 -14.96 14.54
CA ILE A 29 4.76 -15.15 13.66
C ILE A 29 4.59 -16.51 12.99
N TYR A 30 4.50 -16.52 11.66
CA TYR A 30 4.35 -17.74 10.85
C TYR A 30 5.68 -18.29 10.36
N ASP A 31 6.70 -17.42 10.22
CA ASP A 31 8.04 -17.79 9.78
C ASP A 31 9.07 -17.01 10.60
N GLU A 32 9.67 -17.67 11.58
CA GLU A 32 10.62 -17.05 12.53
C GLU A 32 11.88 -16.55 11.84
N PHE A 33 12.37 -17.27 10.83
CA PHE A 33 13.56 -16.86 10.08
C PHE A 33 13.30 -15.57 9.30
N VAL A 34 12.16 -15.50 8.61
CA VAL A 34 11.76 -14.30 7.87
C VAL A 34 11.50 -13.13 8.82
N ALA A 35 10.77 -13.35 9.92
CA ALA A 35 10.48 -12.31 10.90
C ALA A 35 11.77 -11.72 11.49
N LYS A 36 12.71 -12.58 11.91
CA LYS A 36 14.00 -12.15 12.45
C LYS A 36 14.83 -11.35 11.44
N LYS A 37 14.78 -11.71 10.14
CA LYS A 37 15.43 -10.91 9.08
C LYS A 37 14.83 -9.52 8.90
N MET A 38 13.57 -9.33 9.29
CA MET A 38 12.89 -8.04 9.32
C MET A 38 13.04 -7.31 10.67
N GLY A 39 13.86 -7.82 11.59
CA GLY A 39 14.01 -7.27 12.95
C GLY A 39 12.77 -7.50 13.83
N ILE A 40 11.96 -8.52 13.54
CA ILE A 40 10.82 -8.93 14.36
C ILE A 40 11.18 -10.22 15.10
N ASP A 41 11.45 -10.10 16.39
CA ASP A 41 12.01 -11.20 17.20
C ASP A 41 10.98 -11.85 18.13
N GLN A 42 9.88 -11.16 18.45
CA GLN A 42 8.86 -11.72 19.35
C GLN A 42 7.44 -11.24 19.06
N ARG A 43 6.48 -12.05 19.53
CA ARG A 43 5.08 -11.62 19.69
C ARG A 43 5.01 -10.46 20.70
N GLY A 44 4.11 -9.52 20.44
CA GLY A 44 3.95 -8.30 21.24
C GLY A 44 4.91 -7.17 20.88
N GLN A 45 5.88 -7.39 19.98
CA GLN A 45 6.73 -6.31 19.48
C GLN A 45 5.87 -5.24 18.80
N VAL A 46 6.17 -3.96 19.09
CA VAL A 46 5.45 -2.81 18.54
C VAL A 46 6.01 -2.47 17.16
N CYS A 47 5.13 -2.30 16.18
CA CYS A 47 5.46 -1.86 14.84
C CYS A 47 4.61 -0.65 14.46
N VAL A 48 5.10 0.16 13.52
CA VAL A 48 4.32 1.28 12.96
C VAL A 48 4.14 1.08 11.45
N MET A 49 2.90 1.14 10.99
CA MET A 49 2.53 1.06 9.59
C MET A 49 2.03 2.41 9.08
N ILE A 50 2.60 2.91 7.98
CA ILE A 50 2.18 4.16 7.35
C ILE A 50 1.59 3.85 5.97
N HIS A 51 0.29 4.07 5.82
CA HIS A 51 -0.41 3.96 4.54
C HIS A 51 -0.73 5.36 4.01
N SER A 52 0.02 5.79 3.00
CA SER A 52 -0.25 7.03 2.27
C SER A 52 0.37 7.00 0.87
N GLY A 53 -0.04 7.95 0.04
CA GLY A 53 0.35 8.02 -1.38
C GLY A 53 0.81 9.40 -1.82
N SER A 54 0.68 9.66 -3.12
CA SER A 54 1.14 10.87 -3.81
C SER A 54 0.27 12.12 -3.56
N ARG A 55 -0.66 12.04 -2.60
CA ARG A 55 -1.64 13.08 -2.30
C ARG A 55 -2.34 13.60 -3.56
N GLY A 56 -2.67 14.89 -3.61
CA GLY A 56 -3.31 15.51 -4.77
C GLY A 56 -2.47 15.53 -6.05
N LEU A 57 -1.15 15.30 -5.96
CA LEU A 57 -0.25 15.31 -7.12
C LEU A 57 -0.59 14.17 -8.09
N GLY A 58 -0.52 12.92 -7.62
CA GLY A 58 -0.74 11.76 -8.49
C GLY A 58 -2.17 11.67 -9.00
N HIS A 59 -3.16 12.08 -8.19
CA HIS A 59 -4.53 12.21 -8.67
C HIS A 59 -4.61 13.17 -9.87
N GLN A 60 -3.98 14.35 -9.77
CA GLN A 60 -4.04 15.32 -10.86
C GLN A 60 -3.26 14.84 -12.08
N VAL A 61 -2.10 14.20 -11.90
CA VAL A 61 -1.33 13.59 -13.01
C VAL A 61 -2.17 12.55 -13.75
N ALA A 62 -2.87 11.68 -13.03
CA ALA A 62 -3.76 10.70 -13.66
C ALA A 62 -4.93 11.37 -14.39
N THR A 63 -5.56 12.37 -13.78
CA THR A 63 -6.66 13.13 -14.43
C THR A 63 -6.19 13.82 -15.72
N ASP A 64 -5.04 14.48 -15.68
CA ASP A 64 -4.49 15.19 -16.84
C ASP A 64 -4.13 14.19 -17.96
N ALA A 65 -3.54 13.04 -17.61
CA ALA A 65 -3.17 12.01 -18.57
C ALA A 65 -4.37 11.32 -19.24
N LEU A 66 -5.47 11.09 -18.50
CA LEU A 66 -6.67 10.48 -19.09
C LEU A 66 -7.23 11.30 -20.25
N VAL A 67 -7.21 12.64 -20.14
CA VAL A 67 -7.66 13.54 -21.22
C VAL A 67 -6.79 13.39 -22.47
N GLU A 68 -5.47 13.33 -22.30
CA GLU A 68 -4.56 13.14 -23.43
C GLU A 68 -4.62 11.72 -24.01
N MET A 69 -4.86 10.70 -23.18
CA MET A 69 -5.06 9.32 -23.65
C MET A 69 -6.35 9.18 -24.47
N GLU A 70 -7.46 9.83 -24.10
CA GLU A 70 -8.69 9.83 -24.92
C GLU A 70 -8.44 10.40 -26.33
N ARG A 71 -7.61 11.44 -26.44
CA ARG A 71 -7.18 12.00 -27.74
C ARG A 71 -6.27 11.04 -28.50
N ALA A 72 -5.31 10.42 -27.83
CA ALA A 72 -4.41 9.44 -28.42
C ALA A 72 -5.16 8.22 -28.98
N MET A 73 -6.16 7.71 -28.24
CA MET A 73 -7.01 6.61 -28.72
C MET A 73 -7.76 6.96 -30.00
N THR A 74 -8.30 8.18 -30.07
CA THR A 74 -9.02 8.66 -31.27
C THR A 74 -8.07 8.73 -32.47
N ARG A 75 -6.87 9.31 -32.27
CA ARG A 75 -5.82 9.38 -33.31
C ARG A 75 -5.37 7.99 -33.77
N ASP A 76 -5.12 7.09 -32.84
CA ASP A 76 -4.51 5.78 -33.09
C ASP A 76 -5.55 4.68 -33.39
N SER A 77 -6.84 5.06 -33.51
CA SER A 77 -7.97 4.15 -33.72
C SER A 77 -8.06 3.01 -32.69
N ILE A 78 -7.64 3.27 -31.44
CA ILE A 78 -7.71 2.30 -30.35
C ILE A 78 -9.15 2.25 -29.83
N ARG A 79 -9.78 1.08 -29.88
CA ARG A 79 -11.13 0.84 -29.35
C ARG A 79 -11.05 0.00 -28.09
N THR A 80 -11.75 0.45 -27.05
CA THR A 80 -11.93 -0.28 -25.80
C THR A 80 -13.41 -0.61 -25.59
N ASN A 81 -13.70 -1.64 -24.80
CA ASN A 81 -15.07 -1.99 -24.42
C ASN A 81 -15.66 -1.05 -23.34
N ASP A 82 -14.82 -0.25 -22.67
CA ASP A 82 -15.22 0.76 -21.69
C ASP A 82 -14.38 2.03 -21.86
N ARG A 83 -15.01 3.21 -21.75
CA ARG A 83 -14.32 4.51 -21.80
C ARG A 83 -13.31 4.69 -20.67
N GLN A 84 -13.53 4.06 -19.51
CA GLN A 84 -12.64 4.09 -18.36
C GLN A 84 -11.33 3.32 -18.59
N LEU A 85 -11.22 2.57 -19.69
CA LEU A 85 -9.98 1.90 -20.11
C LEU A 85 -9.13 2.77 -21.05
N ALA A 86 -9.24 4.10 -20.93
CA ALA A 86 -8.47 5.03 -21.73
C ALA A 86 -6.96 4.74 -21.64
N CYS A 87 -6.30 4.64 -22.79
CA CYS A 87 -4.90 4.22 -22.88
C CYS A 87 -4.16 4.86 -24.05
N ALA A 88 -2.83 4.77 -24.04
CA ALA A 88 -1.96 5.17 -25.15
C ALA A 88 -0.89 4.10 -25.37
N ARG A 89 -0.29 4.07 -26.56
CA ARG A 89 0.87 3.20 -26.83
C ARG A 89 2.02 3.62 -25.92
N ILE A 90 2.74 2.65 -25.35
CA ILE A 90 3.84 2.92 -24.41
C ILE A 90 4.88 3.87 -25.00
N THR A 91 5.19 3.71 -26.29
CA THR A 91 6.19 4.50 -27.01
C THR A 91 5.67 5.83 -27.56
N SER A 92 4.38 6.13 -27.43
CA SER A 92 3.84 7.43 -27.88
C SER A 92 4.25 8.56 -26.94
N THR A 93 4.13 9.80 -27.40
CA THR A 93 4.36 11.00 -26.58
C THR A 93 3.51 10.97 -25.32
N GLU A 94 2.21 10.65 -25.44
CA GLU A 94 1.29 10.60 -24.30
C GLU A 94 1.65 9.48 -23.31
N GLY A 95 2.04 8.31 -23.82
CA GLY A 95 2.50 7.19 -23.00
C GLY A 95 3.75 7.55 -22.19
N GLN A 96 4.77 8.11 -22.86
CA GLN A 96 6.01 8.51 -22.21
C GLN A 96 5.82 9.67 -21.23
N ASP A 97 4.98 10.65 -21.55
CA ASP A 97 4.70 11.78 -20.67
C ASP A 97 3.91 11.35 -19.42
N TYR A 98 2.96 10.42 -19.58
CA TYR A 98 2.30 9.81 -18.43
C TYR A 98 3.29 9.04 -17.55
N LEU A 99 4.17 8.23 -18.13
CA LEU A 99 5.16 7.46 -17.36
C LEU A 99 6.12 8.37 -16.57
N LYS A 100 6.57 9.48 -17.16
CA LYS A 100 7.36 10.51 -16.47
C LYS A 100 6.56 11.17 -15.34
N GLY A 101 5.31 11.55 -15.61
CA GLY A 101 4.42 12.15 -14.62
C GLY A 101 4.12 11.21 -13.44
N MET A 102 3.82 9.94 -13.73
CA MET A 102 3.60 8.88 -12.75
C MET A 102 4.86 8.66 -11.91
N SER A 103 6.04 8.63 -12.52
CA SER A 103 7.32 8.50 -11.82
C SER A 103 7.57 9.67 -10.86
N ALA A 104 7.28 10.91 -11.29
CA ALA A 104 7.35 12.07 -10.42
C ALA A 104 6.35 11.98 -9.24
N ALA A 105 5.16 11.43 -9.49
CA ALA A 105 4.16 11.22 -8.44
C ALA A 105 4.56 10.12 -7.45
N ALA A 106 5.17 9.04 -7.93
CA ALA A 106 5.72 7.98 -7.10
C ALA A 106 6.85 8.50 -6.21
N ASN A 107 7.77 9.29 -6.77
CA ASN A 107 8.84 9.95 -6.01
C ASN A 107 8.28 10.86 -4.92
N TYR A 108 7.27 11.67 -5.25
CA TYR A 108 6.58 12.49 -4.25
C TYR A 108 5.94 11.64 -3.14
N ALA A 109 5.33 10.50 -3.47
CA ALA A 109 4.74 9.59 -2.49
C ALA A 109 5.81 8.99 -1.54
N TRP A 110 6.97 8.61 -2.06
CA TRP A 110 8.09 8.13 -1.25
C TRP A 110 8.65 9.20 -0.33
N VAL A 111 8.85 10.42 -0.83
CA VAL A 111 9.28 11.55 0.02
C VAL A 111 8.22 11.82 1.10
N ASN A 112 6.93 11.78 0.74
CA ASN A 112 5.84 11.95 1.70
C ASN A 112 5.93 10.91 2.85
N ARG A 113 6.05 9.62 2.53
CA ARG A 113 6.20 8.55 3.53
C ARG A 113 7.50 8.64 4.33
N SER A 114 8.59 9.09 3.71
CA SER A 114 9.87 9.33 4.40
C SER A 114 9.75 10.47 5.41
N SER A 115 9.09 11.57 5.05
CA SER A 115 8.78 12.67 5.97
C SER A 115 7.90 12.20 7.13
N MET A 116 6.87 11.38 6.86
CA MET A 116 6.02 10.82 7.92
C MET A 116 6.80 9.85 8.82
N THR A 117 7.72 9.05 8.27
CA THR A 117 8.60 8.17 9.06
C THR A 117 9.45 8.99 10.03
N PHE A 118 10.02 10.10 9.57
CA PHE A 118 10.75 11.03 10.44
C PHE A 118 9.85 11.59 11.55
N LEU A 119 8.66 12.09 11.21
CA LEU A 119 7.71 12.63 12.20
C LEU A 119 7.25 11.57 13.21
N THR A 120 7.02 10.33 12.78
CA THR A 120 6.70 9.21 13.66
C THR A 120 7.82 8.95 14.65
N ARG A 121 9.08 8.91 14.19
CA ARG A 121 10.25 8.75 15.08
C ARG A 121 10.33 9.88 16.11
N GLN A 122 10.11 11.13 15.70
CA GLN A 122 10.08 12.28 16.61
C GLN A 122 8.95 12.18 17.65
N ALA A 123 7.77 11.69 17.25
CA ALA A 123 6.64 11.51 18.16
C ALA A 123 6.95 10.44 19.23
N PHE A 124 7.51 9.30 18.82
CA PHE A 124 7.93 8.24 19.75
C PHE A 124 9.06 8.72 20.68
N ALA A 125 10.09 9.35 20.12
CA ALA A 125 11.21 9.87 20.91
C ALA A 125 10.75 10.86 22.00
N LYS A 126 9.81 11.74 21.66
CA LYS A 126 9.21 12.69 22.63
C LYS A 126 8.41 11.98 23.73
N VAL A 127 7.64 10.95 23.39
CA VAL A 127 6.77 10.26 24.36
C VAL A 127 7.58 9.36 25.30
N PHE A 128 8.57 8.64 24.78
CA PHE A 128 9.38 7.69 25.55
C PHE A 128 10.66 8.30 26.12
N ASN A 129 11.00 9.54 25.77
CA ASN A 129 12.23 10.22 26.18
C ASN A 129 13.50 9.39 25.85
N GLN A 130 13.52 8.80 24.65
CA GLN A 130 14.60 7.98 24.11
C GLN A 130 14.85 8.38 22.65
N SER A 131 16.07 8.18 22.14
CA SER A 131 16.32 8.43 20.71
C SER A 131 15.61 7.37 19.84
N PRO A 132 15.29 7.67 18.57
CA PRO A 132 14.78 6.66 17.63
C PRO A 132 15.71 5.45 17.46
N GLU A 133 17.02 5.65 17.63
CA GLU A 133 18.05 4.62 17.63
C GLU A 133 17.95 3.72 18.87
N ASP A 134 17.77 4.29 20.07
CA ASP A 134 17.55 3.52 21.31
C ASP A 134 16.24 2.70 21.26
N LEU A 135 15.26 3.19 20.50
CA LEU A 135 13.97 2.54 20.25
C LEU A 135 14.02 1.55 19.07
N ASP A 136 15.18 1.35 18.44
CA ASP A 136 15.40 0.44 17.32
C ASP A 136 14.42 0.67 16.14
N MET A 137 14.08 1.93 15.85
CA MET A 137 13.03 2.28 14.89
C MET A 137 13.49 2.21 13.43
N HIS A 138 13.81 1.01 12.95
CA HIS A 138 14.20 0.74 11.57
C HIS A 138 13.00 0.60 10.61
N VAL A 139 13.23 0.91 9.33
CA VAL A 139 12.22 0.69 8.28
C VAL A 139 12.39 -0.74 7.77
N ILE A 140 11.36 -1.57 7.95
CA ILE A 140 11.35 -2.93 7.41
C ILE A 140 11.31 -2.88 5.88
N TYR A 141 10.30 -2.22 5.32
CA TYR A 141 10.14 -2.08 3.87
C TYR A 141 9.17 -0.95 3.51
N ASP A 142 9.25 -0.46 2.28
CA ASP A 142 8.29 0.47 1.69
C ASP A 142 7.85 -0.09 0.33
N VAL A 143 6.54 -0.28 0.14
CA VAL A 143 6.00 -0.87 -1.08
C VAL A 143 4.84 -0.06 -1.64
N SER A 144 4.79 0.04 -2.98
CA SER A 144 3.69 0.68 -3.71
C SER A 144 2.68 -0.35 -4.17
N HIS A 145 1.40 0.02 -4.19
CA HIS A 145 0.30 -0.82 -4.68
C HIS A 145 -0.56 -0.17 -5.78
N ASN A 146 -0.18 1.04 -6.21
CA ASN A 146 -0.75 1.75 -7.35
C ASN A 146 0.41 2.32 -8.19
N ILE A 147 0.92 1.53 -9.12
CA ILE A 147 2.09 1.89 -9.94
C ILE A 147 2.17 1.05 -11.21
N ALA A 148 2.79 1.58 -12.26
CA ALA A 148 3.28 0.79 -13.38
C ALA A 148 4.82 0.71 -13.35
N LYS A 149 5.37 -0.46 -13.66
CA LYS A 149 6.82 -0.72 -13.66
C LYS A 149 7.23 -1.48 -14.90
N VAL A 150 8.36 -1.08 -15.49
CA VAL A 150 9.03 -1.86 -16.53
C VAL A 150 9.81 -2.96 -15.84
N GLU A 151 9.47 -4.22 -16.14
CA GLU A 151 10.01 -5.41 -15.49
C GLU A 151 10.22 -6.52 -16.53
N GLU A 152 11.19 -7.40 -16.29
CA GLU A 152 11.44 -8.57 -17.12
C GLU A 152 10.67 -9.77 -16.57
N HIS A 153 9.92 -10.45 -17.44
CA HIS A 153 9.09 -11.59 -17.08
C HIS A 153 9.11 -12.64 -18.18
N PHE A 154 8.91 -13.91 -17.82
CA PHE A 154 8.73 -14.99 -18.79
C PHE A 154 7.26 -15.09 -19.19
N VAL A 155 6.98 -14.95 -20.49
CA VAL A 155 5.65 -15.12 -21.08
C VAL A 155 5.78 -16.13 -22.22
N ASP A 156 5.00 -17.22 -22.16
CA ASP A 156 5.06 -18.33 -23.12
C ASP A 156 6.49 -18.82 -23.40
N GLY A 157 7.29 -18.94 -22.34
CA GLY A 157 8.68 -19.41 -22.39
C GLY A 157 9.70 -18.38 -22.88
N ARG A 158 9.30 -17.13 -23.14
CA ARG A 158 10.20 -16.06 -23.61
C ARG A 158 10.35 -14.97 -22.56
N CYS A 159 11.58 -14.52 -22.33
CA CYS A 159 11.82 -13.34 -21.51
C CYS A 159 11.40 -12.09 -22.28
N LEU A 160 10.43 -11.35 -21.75
CA LEU A 160 9.91 -10.11 -22.30
C LEU A 160 10.05 -8.98 -21.30
N GLN A 161 10.28 -7.78 -21.82
CA GLN A 161 10.15 -6.56 -21.05
C GLN A 161 8.68 -6.11 -21.05
N CYS A 162 8.06 -6.11 -19.87
CA CYS A 162 6.65 -5.80 -19.69
C CYS A 162 6.49 -4.50 -18.89
N LEU A 163 5.52 -3.66 -19.26
CA LEU A 163 5.03 -2.59 -18.40
C LEU A 163 3.91 -3.15 -17.51
N VAL A 164 4.29 -3.66 -16.34
CA VAL A 164 3.37 -4.29 -15.39
C VAL A 164 2.59 -3.21 -14.64
N HIS A 165 1.27 -3.20 -14.82
CA HIS A 165 0.35 -2.27 -14.15
C HIS A 165 -0.21 -2.92 -12.89
N ARG A 166 0.03 -2.29 -11.74
CA ARG A 166 -0.50 -2.72 -10.44
C ARG A 166 -1.45 -1.65 -9.90
N LYS A 167 -2.71 -2.02 -9.68
CA LYS A 167 -3.75 -1.15 -9.10
C LYS A 167 -4.47 -1.93 -8.00
N GLY A 168 -4.19 -1.58 -6.75
CA GLY A 168 -4.63 -2.40 -5.61
C GLY A 168 -3.93 -3.77 -5.57
N SER A 169 -2.71 -3.86 -6.07
CA SER A 169 -1.86 -5.05 -6.02
C SER A 169 -0.42 -4.66 -5.76
N THR A 170 0.33 -5.54 -5.11
CA THR A 170 1.67 -5.25 -4.59
C THR A 170 2.69 -6.13 -5.29
N ARG A 171 3.88 -5.59 -5.58
CA ARG A 171 5.00 -6.40 -6.08
C ARG A 171 5.48 -7.37 -4.99
N ALA A 172 5.74 -8.61 -5.36
CA ALA A 172 6.09 -9.72 -4.47
C ALA A 172 7.19 -10.57 -5.13
N PHE A 173 8.38 -9.99 -5.31
CA PHE A 173 9.50 -10.69 -5.93
C PHE A 173 10.02 -11.85 -5.08
N PRO A 174 10.46 -12.94 -5.71
CA PRO A 174 10.89 -14.17 -5.04
C PRO A 174 12.25 -13.98 -4.35
N PRO A 175 12.67 -14.93 -3.49
CA PRO A 175 14.06 -15.03 -3.07
C PRO A 175 15.03 -14.96 -4.25
N HIS A 176 16.23 -14.43 -4.01
CA HIS A 176 17.32 -14.27 -4.98
C HIS A 176 17.07 -13.29 -6.12
N HIS A 177 15.92 -12.60 -6.14
CA HIS A 177 15.66 -11.60 -7.17
C HIS A 177 16.59 -10.39 -6.98
N PRO A 178 17.31 -9.93 -8.02
CA PRO A 178 18.39 -8.94 -7.89
C PRO A 178 17.91 -7.55 -7.45
N LEU A 179 16.62 -7.24 -7.61
CA LEU A 179 16.02 -5.96 -7.20
C LEU A 179 15.53 -5.92 -5.74
N ILE A 180 15.76 -6.98 -4.97
CA ILE A 180 15.44 -7.03 -3.53
C ILE A 180 16.69 -6.62 -2.73
N PRO A 181 16.55 -5.89 -1.60
CA PRO A 181 17.67 -5.63 -0.70
C PRO A 181 18.40 -6.90 -0.24
N VAL A 182 19.70 -6.78 0.01
CA VAL A 182 20.58 -7.90 0.39
C VAL A 182 20.04 -8.71 1.58
N ASP A 183 19.49 -8.02 2.58
CA ASP A 183 18.98 -8.64 3.81
C ASP A 183 17.81 -9.61 3.57
N TYR A 184 17.08 -9.41 2.47
CA TYR A 184 15.88 -10.16 2.12
C TYR A 184 16.09 -11.11 0.92
N GLN A 185 17.33 -11.26 0.44
CA GLN A 185 17.64 -12.14 -0.69
C GLN A 185 17.25 -13.60 -0.43
N LEU A 186 17.32 -14.08 0.82
CA LEU A 186 16.95 -15.46 1.16
C LEU A 186 15.46 -15.64 1.50
N THR A 187 14.74 -14.54 1.77
CA THR A 187 13.36 -14.57 2.26
C THR A 187 12.34 -14.22 1.18
N GLY A 188 12.80 -13.55 0.11
CA GLY A 188 11.93 -12.88 -0.85
C GLY A 188 11.50 -11.50 -0.34
N GLN A 189 10.87 -10.73 -1.24
CA GLN A 189 10.55 -9.34 -0.98
C GLN A 189 9.49 -9.23 0.11
N PRO A 190 9.69 -8.40 1.17
CA PRO A 190 8.61 -8.07 2.08
C PRO A 190 7.42 -7.46 1.34
N VAL A 191 6.22 -7.92 1.69
CA VAL A 191 4.94 -7.43 1.17
C VAL A 191 4.10 -7.00 2.37
N ILE A 192 3.75 -5.72 2.42
CA ILE A 192 2.97 -5.15 3.51
C ILE A 192 1.51 -5.11 3.07
N VAL A 193 0.65 -5.82 3.80
CA VAL A 193 -0.79 -5.92 3.53
C VAL A 193 -1.56 -5.26 4.67
N GLY A 194 -2.15 -4.10 4.37
CA GLY A 194 -2.93 -3.33 5.32
C GLY A 194 -4.34 -3.91 5.52
N GLY A 195 -4.77 -3.99 6.77
CA GLY A 195 -6.16 -4.21 7.12
C GLY A 195 -7.01 -2.94 7.06
N THR A 196 -7.76 -2.72 8.13
CA THR A 196 -8.60 -1.55 8.40
C THR A 196 -8.29 -1.05 9.80
N MET A 197 -8.92 0.05 10.21
CA MET A 197 -8.73 0.61 11.56
C MET A 197 -9.09 -0.36 12.72
N GLY A 198 -9.78 -1.47 12.43
CA GLY A 198 -10.18 -2.46 13.44
C GLY A 198 -9.80 -3.90 13.09
N THR A 199 -9.01 -4.15 12.05
CA THR A 199 -8.66 -5.52 11.64
C THR A 199 -7.15 -5.70 11.59
N CYS A 200 -6.71 -6.96 11.60
CA CYS A 200 -5.30 -7.28 11.49
C CYS A 200 -4.67 -6.79 10.16
N SER A 201 -3.36 -6.60 10.19
CA SER A 201 -2.49 -6.43 9.01
C SER A 201 -1.55 -7.63 8.90
N TYR A 202 -0.92 -7.80 7.74
CA TYR A 202 0.05 -8.87 7.52
C TYR A 202 1.34 -8.34 6.88
N VAL A 203 2.43 -9.03 7.19
CA VAL A 203 3.65 -9.02 6.38
C VAL A 203 3.77 -10.39 5.73
N LEU A 204 3.90 -10.40 4.41
CA LEU A 204 4.12 -11.58 3.58
C LEU A 204 5.48 -11.48 2.90
N THR A 205 5.91 -12.55 2.22
CA THR A 205 7.03 -12.53 1.30
C THR A 205 6.64 -12.99 -0.10
N GLY A 206 7.36 -12.49 -1.11
CA GLY A 206 7.23 -12.96 -2.49
C GLY A 206 7.79 -14.36 -2.69
N THR A 207 7.32 -15.04 -3.74
CA THR A 207 7.61 -16.45 -4.03
C THR A 207 7.88 -16.68 -5.51
N ASP A 208 8.55 -17.79 -5.85
CA ASP A 208 8.80 -18.17 -7.25
C ASP A 208 7.51 -18.44 -8.01
N GLN A 209 6.50 -19.00 -7.33
CA GLN A 209 5.18 -19.22 -7.93
C GLN A 209 4.51 -17.87 -8.27
N GLY A 210 4.60 -16.88 -7.39
CA GLY A 210 4.11 -15.53 -7.68
C GLY A 210 4.84 -14.88 -8.84
N MET A 211 6.16 -15.11 -8.97
CA MET A 211 6.93 -14.63 -10.12
C MET A 211 6.38 -15.20 -11.44
N ARG A 212 6.10 -16.50 -11.48
CA ARG A 212 5.59 -17.20 -12.67
C ARG A 212 4.14 -16.84 -13.01
N ASP A 213 3.26 -16.83 -12.03
CA ASP A 213 1.81 -16.84 -12.28
C ASP A 213 1.20 -15.44 -12.33
N THR A 214 1.83 -14.47 -11.65
CA THR A 214 1.23 -13.15 -11.41
C THR A 214 2.19 -11.99 -11.69
N PHE A 215 3.24 -12.22 -12.49
CA PHE A 215 4.27 -11.22 -12.76
C PHE A 215 4.89 -10.69 -11.46
N GLY A 216 5.15 -11.58 -10.50
CA GLY A 216 5.67 -11.24 -9.17
C GLY A 216 4.73 -10.29 -8.43
N SER A 217 3.44 -10.60 -8.35
CA SER A 217 2.43 -9.73 -7.72
C SER A 217 1.53 -10.48 -6.73
N THR A 218 1.06 -9.77 -5.71
CA THR A 218 0.08 -10.28 -4.74
C THR A 218 -0.89 -9.18 -4.29
N CYS A 219 -1.75 -9.46 -3.30
CA CYS A 219 -2.70 -8.51 -2.74
C CYS A 219 -2.03 -7.32 -2.02
N HIS A 220 -2.79 -6.23 -1.86
CA HIS A 220 -2.36 -5.03 -1.09
C HIS A 220 -3.08 -4.84 0.24
N GLY A 221 -4.27 -5.41 0.38
CA GLY A 221 -5.16 -5.21 1.52
C GLY A 221 -6.48 -5.91 1.28
N ALA A 222 -7.43 -5.71 2.21
CA ALA A 222 -8.72 -6.39 2.16
C ALA A 222 -9.56 -6.03 0.92
N GLY A 223 -9.44 -4.80 0.44
CA GLY A 223 -10.31 -4.26 -0.60
C GLY A 223 -11.72 -3.96 -0.06
N ARG A 224 -12.35 -2.94 -0.62
CA ARG A 224 -13.63 -2.45 -0.09
C ARG A 224 -14.80 -3.29 -0.59
N ALA A 225 -15.72 -3.65 0.31
CA ALA A 225 -16.91 -4.42 0.02
C ALA A 225 -18.16 -3.55 -0.18
N LEU A 226 -18.26 -2.44 0.56
CA LEU A 226 -19.40 -1.50 0.48
C LEU A 226 -19.02 -0.19 -0.22
N SER A 227 -20.00 0.57 -0.72
CA SER A 227 -19.79 1.93 -1.23
C SER A 227 -19.63 2.94 -0.06
N ARG A 228 -19.05 4.15 -0.28
CA ARG A 228 -18.74 5.07 0.86
C ARG A 228 -20.04 5.64 1.39
N ASN A 229 -20.91 6.00 0.45
CA ASN A 229 -22.28 6.41 0.71
C ASN A 229 -23.05 5.33 1.49
N LYS A 230 -22.91 4.05 1.11
CA LYS A 230 -23.59 2.95 1.80
C LYS A 230 -23.08 2.78 3.24
N SER A 231 -21.77 2.84 3.47
CA SER A 231 -21.19 2.78 4.81
C SER A 231 -21.70 3.93 5.70
N ARG A 232 -21.68 5.18 5.21
CA ARG A 232 -22.16 6.34 5.96
C ARG A 232 -23.64 6.27 6.35
N ASN A 233 -24.47 5.64 5.53
CA ASN A 233 -25.90 5.55 5.78
C ASN A 233 -26.25 4.43 6.76
N ASN A 234 -25.37 3.45 6.93
CA ASN A 234 -25.65 2.22 7.68
C ASN A 234 -24.88 2.13 9.00
N LEU A 235 -23.84 2.95 9.19
CA LEU A 235 -22.95 2.87 10.34
C LEU A 235 -23.00 4.18 11.13
N ASP A 236 -23.22 4.06 12.43
CA ASP A 236 -23.14 5.18 13.36
C ASP A 236 -21.71 5.42 13.85
N TYR A 237 -21.35 6.68 14.03
CA TYR A 237 -20.02 7.08 14.49
C TYR A 237 -19.71 6.61 15.91
N GLY A 238 -20.67 6.77 16.84
CA GLY A 238 -20.51 6.39 18.24
C GLY A 238 -20.36 4.89 18.40
N ASP A 239 -21.15 4.11 17.64
CA ASP A 239 -21.05 2.66 17.63
C ASP A 239 -19.68 2.16 17.14
N VAL A 240 -19.14 2.75 16.05
CA VAL A 240 -17.82 2.37 15.54
C VAL A 240 -16.72 2.70 16.55
N LEU A 241 -16.77 3.87 17.19
CA LEU A 241 -15.80 4.23 18.23
C LEU A 241 -15.86 3.27 19.41
N LYS A 242 -17.07 2.97 19.91
CA LYS A 242 -17.27 2.07 21.03
C LYS A 242 -16.72 0.67 20.71
N ARG A 243 -16.98 0.15 19.50
CA ARG A 243 -16.42 -1.14 19.07
C ARG A 243 -14.89 -1.13 19.06
N LEU A 244 -14.27 -0.09 18.55
CA LEU A 244 -12.81 0.03 18.55
C LEU A 244 -12.26 0.11 19.99
N GLU A 245 -12.93 0.84 20.87
CA GLU A 245 -12.59 0.92 22.29
C GLU A 245 -12.74 -0.44 22.99
N ASP A 246 -13.82 -1.17 22.74
CA ASP A 246 -14.07 -2.53 23.25
C ASP A 246 -12.98 -3.52 22.76
N MET A 247 -12.39 -3.26 21.59
CA MET A 247 -11.24 -4.01 21.04
C MET A 247 -9.88 -3.54 21.58
N GLY A 248 -9.85 -2.50 22.42
CA GLY A 248 -8.61 -1.92 22.95
C GLY A 248 -7.84 -1.05 21.94
N ILE A 249 -8.52 -0.52 20.92
CA ILE A 249 -7.91 0.28 19.85
C ILE A 249 -8.19 1.76 20.08
N SER A 250 -7.13 2.54 20.30
CA SER A 250 -7.24 4.00 20.39
C SER A 250 -7.27 4.63 19.01
N ILE A 251 -8.19 5.56 18.75
CA ILE A 251 -8.28 6.23 17.45
C ILE A 251 -8.18 7.76 17.56
N ARG A 252 -7.47 8.35 16.60
CA ARG A 252 -7.38 9.79 16.36
C ARG A 252 -7.76 10.07 14.92
N VAL A 253 -8.77 10.91 14.72
CA VAL A 253 -9.26 11.27 13.39
C VAL A 253 -9.34 12.77 13.20
N ALA A 254 -9.10 13.22 11.98
CA ALA A 254 -9.34 14.60 11.60
C ALA A 254 -10.83 14.93 11.40
N SER A 255 -11.66 13.94 11.04
CA SER A 255 -13.09 14.13 10.78
C SER A 255 -13.94 12.92 11.17
N PRO A 256 -15.09 13.12 11.86
CA PRO A 256 -16.03 12.04 12.16
C PRO A 256 -16.55 11.27 10.94
N LYS A 257 -16.74 11.97 9.81
CA LYS A 257 -17.26 11.35 8.57
C LYS A 257 -16.36 10.23 8.05
N LEU A 258 -15.05 10.35 8.26
CA LEU A 258 -14.07 9.38 7.78
C LEU A 258 -14.10 8.07 8.58
N ILE A 259 -14.54 8.10 9.84
CA ILE A 259 -14.68 6.87 10.64
C ILE A 259 -15.74 5.96 10.02
N MET A 260 -16.93 6.51 9.73
CA MET A 260 -18.04 5.71 9.17
C MET A 260 -17.72 5.17 7.76
N GLU A 261 -17.00 5.94 6.94
CA GLU A 261 -16.64 5.52 5.57
C GLU A 261 -15.62 4.37 5.53
N GLU A 262 -14.77 4.31 6.55
CA GLU A 262 -13.58 3.45 6.59
C GLU A 262 -13.69 2.36 7.66
N ALA A 263 -14.87 2.20 8.25
CA ALA A 263 -15.14 1.21 9.30
C ALA A 263 -14.85 -0.22 8.82
N PRO A 264 -14.41 -1.13 9.69
CA PRO A 264 -14.04 -2.51 9.33
C PRO A 264 -15.06 -3.24 8.44
N GLU A 265 -16.35 -3.06 8.73
CA GLU A 265 -17.49 -3.67 8.04
C GLU A 265 -17.64 -3.20 6.58
N SER A 266 -16.96 -2.11 6.21
CA SER A 266 -16.93 -1.61 4.83
C SER A 266 -16.00 -2.40 3.93
N TYR A 267 -15.14 -3.26 4.51
CA TYR A 267 -14.08 -3.99 3.83
C TYR A 267 -14.34 -5.49 3.82
N LYS A 268 -13.65 -6.20 2.93
CA LYS A 268 -13.63 -7.67 2.97
C LYS A 268 -12.83 -8.14 4.18
N ASP A 269 -12.87 -9.44 4.46
CA ASP A 269 -11.99 -10.04 5.45
C ASP A 269 -10.56 -10.16 4.87
N VAL A 270 -9.63 -9.36 5.42
CA VAL A 270 -8.21 -9.38 5.03
C VAL A 270 -7.56 -10.74 5.26
N THR A 271 -8.01 -11.50 6.28
CA THR A 271 -7.48 -12.83 6.57
C THR A 271 -7.79 -13.79 5.44
N GLN A 272 -9.01 -13.76 4.90
CA GLN A 272 -9.39 -14.59 3.75
C GLN A 272 -8.63 -14.21 2.48
N VAL A 273 -8.43 -12.90 2.24
CA VAL A 273 -7.63 -12.42 1.09
C VAL A 273 -6.20 -12.94 1.17
N VAL A 274 -5.55 -12.76 2.33
CA VAL A 274 -4.17 -13.23 2.55
C VAL A 274 -4.09 -14.75 2.47
N GLN A 275 -5.04 -15.46 3.07
CA GLN A 275 -5.08 -16.93 3.04
C GLN A 275 -5.21 -17.44 1.59
N THR A 276 -6.06 -16.84 0.78
CA THR A 276 -6.20 -17.19 -0.65
C THR A 276 -4.88 -17.01 -1.41
N CYS A 277 -4.19 -15.88 -1.22
CA CYS A 277 -2.90 -15.65 -1.86
C CYS A 277 -1.80 -16.60 -1.34
N HIS A 278 -1.89 -17.00 -0.08
CA HIS A 278 -0.99 -17.98 0.51
C HIS A 278 -1.19 -19.38 -0.05
N ASP A 279 -2.44 -19.84 -0.12
CA ASP A 279 -2.79 -21.17 -0.63
C ASP A 279 -2.53 -21.29 -2.13
N ALA A 280 -2.72 -20.20 -2.88
CA ALA A 280 -2.31 -20.12 -4.28
C ALA A 280 -0.77 -20.12 -4.47
N GLY A 281 0.00 -19.97 -3.38
CA GLY A 281 1.45 -19.94 -3.42
C GLY A 281 2.06 -18.63 -3.92
N ILE A 282 1.28 -17.61 -4.27
CA ILE A 282 1.79 -16.36 -4.88
C ILE A 282 2.44 -15.41 -3.86
N SER A 283 2.27 -15.69 -2.56
CA SER A 283 2.96 -15.02 -1.45
C SER A 283 2.95 -15.91 -0.20
N LYS A 284 3.92 -15.77 0.70
CA LYS A 284 4.00 -16.57 1.94
C LYS A 284 3.73 -15.71 3.16
N LYS A 285 2.88 -16.17 4.10
CA LYS A 285 2.65 -15.46 5.38
C LYS A 285 3.93 -15.46 6.20
N ALA A 286 4.29 -14.30 6.76
CA ALA A 286 5.43 -14.16 7.66
C ALA A 286 5.00 -13.69 9.06
N VAL A 287 4.25 -12.58 9.12
CA VAL A 287 3.82 -11.97 10.39
C VAL A 287 2.39 -11.48 10.28
N LYS A 288 1.61 -11.64 11.35
CA LYS A 288 0.31 -11.00 11.55
C LYS A 288 0.42 -9.93 12.63
N LEU A 289 -0.17 -8.78 12.40
CA LEU A 289 -0.18 -7.66 13.32
C LEU A 289 -1.62 -7.28 13.67
N LYS A 290 -1.84 -6.79 14.88
CA LYS A 290 -3.11 -6.19 15.29
C LYS A 290 -2.91 -4.72 15.68
N PRO A 291 -3.81 -3.81 15.24
CA PRO A 291 -3.73 -2.41 15.62
C PRO A 291 -4.00 -2.25 17.12
N VAL A 292 -3.30 -1.30 17.74
CA VAL A 292 -3.57 -0.81 19.11
C VAL A 292 -3.84 0.69 19.11
N ALA A 293 -3.32 1.42 18.12
CA ALA A 293 -3.72 2.80 17.87
C ALA A 293 -3.74 3.14 16.39
N VAL A 294 -4.70 3.95 15.97
CA VAL A 294 -4.91 4.35 14.57
C VAL A 294 -4.99 5.88 14.49
N VAL A 295 -4.19 6.48 13.62
CA VAL A 295 -4.27 7.89 13.24
C VAL A 295 -4.77 7.99 11.81
N LYS A 296 -5.93 8.63 11.60
CA LYS A 296 -6.48 8.91 10.27
C LYS A 296 -6.48 10.41 9.99
N GLY A 297 -6.04 10.77 8.78
CA GLY A 297 -6.05 12.14 8.27
C GLY A 297 -7.40 12.56 7.71
#